data_AF-A0A1S9ZSQ2-F1
#
_entry.id   AF-A0A1S9ZSQ2-F1
#
_cell.length_a   1.000
_cell.length_b   1.000
_cell.length_c   1.000
_cell.angle_alpha   90.00
_cell.angle_beta   90.00
_cell.angle_gamma   90.00
#
_symmetry.space_group_name_H-M   'P 1'
#
loop_
_entity.id
_entity.type
_entity.pdbx_description
1 polymer ?
#
loop_
_entity_poly.entity_id
_entity_poly.type
_entity_poly.pdbx_seq_one_letter_code
_entity_poly.pdbx_strand_id
1 'polypeptide(L)'
;MGYEVPKLRHPFVGQYIITSSRTNKPLANYPYQINVSDNRKIQGRTNARGETMIVTTVQAESLELINDKPKPIKTRTLYVAGKDSVELFFEYIDD
;
A
#
# COMPACT_ATOMS: atom_id res chain seq x y z
N MET A 1 -30.63 -34.31 25.36
CA MET A 1 -30.17 -33.72 24.08
C MET A 1 -30.02 -32.22 24.32
N GLY A 2 -28.81 -31.73 24.56
CA GLY A 2 -28.56 -30.30 24.72
C GLY A 2 -28.30 -29.68 23.35
N TYR A 3 -29.02 -28.63 22.99
CA TYR A 3 -28.78 -27.89 21.76
C TYR A 3 -27.72 -26.82 22.06
N GLU A 4 -26.56 -26.91 21.40
CA GLU A 4 -25.58 -25.82 21.43
C GLU A 4 -26.00 -24.74 20.43
N VAL A 5 -26.12 -23.50 20.91
CA VAL A 5 -26.37 -22.34 20.05
C VAL A 5 -25.09 -22.03 19.28
N PRO A 6 -25.10 -21.95 17.94
CA PRO A 6 -23.92 -21.59 17.17
C PRO A 6 -23.45 -20.19 17.60
N LYS A 7 -22.19 -20.06 18.02
CA LYS A 7 -21.61 -18.73 18.23
C LYS A 7 -21.46 -18.03 16.88
N LEU A 8 -22.33 -17.05 16.64
CA LEU A 8 -22.20 -16.13 15.52
C LEU A 8 -20.91 -15.32 15.70
N ARG A 9 -19.94 -15.54 14.81
CA ARG A 9 -18.75 -14.68 14.72
C ARG A 9 -19.18 -13.38 14.06
N HIS A 10 -19.09 -12.28 14.79
CA HIS A 10 -19.36 -10.96 14.22
C HIS A 10 -18.21 -10.60 13.28
N PRO A 11 -18.49 -10.15 12.05
CA PRO A 11 -17.42 -9.67 11.17
C PRO A 11 -16.76 -8.45 11.79
N PHE A 12 -15.44 -8.45 11.80
CA PHE A 12 -14.63 -7.28 12.13
C PHE A 12 -14.66 -6.32 10.94
N VAL A 13 -15.03 -5.07 11.17
CA VAL A 13 -15.02 -4.02 10.15
C VAL A 13 -14.13 -2.90 10.68
N GLY A 14 -13.10 -2.54 9.92
CA GLY A 14 -12.10 -1.57 10.36
C GLY A 14 -11.51 -0.74 9.23
N GLN A 15 -11.00 0.42 9.62
CA GLN A 15 -10.26 1.35 8.78
C GLN A 15 -9.15 1.97 9.63
N TYR A 16 -8.01 2.29 9.02
CA TYR A 16 -6.89 2.94 9.67
C TYR A 16 -6.69 4.35 9.12
N ILE A 17 -6.17 5.25 9.95
CA ILE A 17 -5.70 6.57 9.54
C ILE A 17 -4.18 6.60 9.71
N ILE A 18 -3.46 6.77 8.61
CA ILE A 18 -2.00 6.83 8.61
C ILE A 18 -1.58 8.29 8.75
N THR A 19 -0.81 8.58 9.80
CA THR A 19 -0.30 9.92 10.10
C THR A 19 1.23 9.95 10.12
N SER A 20 1.79 11.12 9.86
CA SER A 20 3.22 11.37 9.96
C SER A 20 3.64 11.46 11.43
N SER A 21 4.61 10.66 11.85
CA SER A 21 5.16 10.73 13.21
C SER A 21 5.82 12.07 13.56
N ARG A 22 6.30 12.83 12.55
CA ARG A 22 6.91 14.15 12.76
C ARG A 22 5.90 15.28 12.90
N THR A 23 4.82 15.24 12.12
CA THR A 23 3.91 16.38 11.99
C THR A 23 2.51 16.09 12.55
N ASN A 24 2.23 14.83 12.91
CA ASN A 24 0.90 14.30 13.24
C ASN A 24 -0.18 14.58 12.17
N LYS A 25 0.22 14.98 10.96
CA LYS A 25 -0.69 15.20 9.85
C LYS A 25 -1.01 13.90 9.13
N PRO A 26 -2.24 13.73 8.60
CA PRO A 26 -2.59 12.58 7.79
C PRO A 26 -1.72 12.53 6.52
N LEU A 27 -1.27 11.33 6.17
CA LEU A 27 -0.48 11.08 4.98
C LEU A 27 -1.41 10.63 3.85
N ALA A 28 -1.70 11.53 2.91
CA ALA A 28 -2.48 11.20 1.71
C ALA A 28 -1.65 10.45 0.67
N ASN A 29 -2.31 9.60 -0.12
CA ASN A 29 -1.69 8.81 -1.18
C ASN A 29 -0.48 7.97 -0.69
N TYR A 30 -0.51 7.54 0.57
CA TYR A 30 0.58 6.78 1.19
C TYR A 30 0.32 5.28 0.99
N PRO A 31 1.29 4.53 0.45
CA PRO A 31 1.14 3.10 0.18
C PRO A 31 1.12 2.28 1.47
N TYR A 32 0.23 1.29 1.54
CA TYR A 32 0.08 0.40 2.68
C TYR A 32 -0.30 -1.02 2.25
N GLN A 33 -0.10 -1.97 3.16
CA GLN A 33 -0.54 -3.36 3.04
C GLN A 33 -1.29 -3.78 4.32
N ILE A 34 -2.49 -4.31 4.16
CA ILE A 34 -3.25 -4.94 5.25
C ILE A 34 -3.08 -6.46 5.11
N ASN A 35 -2.61 -7.11 6.18
CA ASN A 35 -2.45 -8.55 6.26
C ASN A 35 -3.69 -9.15 6.92
N VAL A 36 -4.49 -9.83 6.10
CA VAL A 36 -5.74 -10.47 6.51
C VAL A 36 -5.45 -11.86 7.07
N SER A 37 -6.31 -12.31 7.98
CA SER A 37 -6.25 -13.63 8.67
C SER A 37 -6.05 -14.84 7.74
N ASP A 38 -6.49 -14.70 6.49
CA ASP A 38 -6.54 -15.73 5.47
C ASP A 38 -5.31 -15.71 4.55
N ASN A 39 -4.17 -15.20 5.05
CA ASN A 39 -2.95 -14.92 4.27
C ASN A 39 -3.16 -13.99 3.05
N ARG A 40 -4.34 -13.38 2.92
CA ARG A 40 -4.62 -12.38 1.89
C ARG A 40 -3.94 -11.07 2.25
N LYS A 41 -3.34 -10.45 1.25
CA LYS A 41 -2.67 -9.15 1.38
C LYS A 41 -3.44 -8.14 0.55
N ILE A 42 -3.95 -7.10 1.21
CA ILE A 42 -4.66 -6.02 0.55
C ILE A 42 -3.71 -4.83 0.48
N GLN A 43 -3.25 -4.50 -0.72
CA GLN A 43 -2.43 -3.33 -0.96
C GLN A 43 -3.29 -2.16 -1.42
N GLY A 44 -2.92 -0.95 -1.01
CA GLY A 44 -3.65 0.25 -1.38
C GLY A 44 -2.86 1.51 -1.08
N ARG A 45 -3.48 2.65 -1.38
CA ARG A 45 -2.97 3.98 -1.04
C ARG A 45 -4.04 4.71 -0.25
N THR A 46 -3.62 5.50 0.74
CA THR A 46 -4.55 6.28 1.56
C THR A 46 -5.24 7.38 0.76
N ASN A 47 -6.46 7.75 1.18
CA ASN A 47 -7.19 8.86 0.57
C ASN A 47 -6.63 10.23 1.01
N ALA A 48 -7.28 11.33 0.59
CA ALA A 48 -6.88 12.71 0.93
C ALA A 48 -6.84 13.01 2.45
N ARG A 49 -7.54 12.21 3.26
CA ARG A 49 -7.58 12.30 4.73
C ARG A 49 -6.63 11.33 5.42
N GLY A 50 -5.81 10.60 4.66
CA GLY A 50 -4.89 9.60 5.19
C GLY A 50 -5.57 8.29 5.60
N GLU A 51 -6.81 8.07 5.18
CA GLU A 51 -7.58 6.88 5.56
C GLU A 51 -7.33 5.72 4.58
N THR A 52 -7.25 4.50 5.11
CA THR A 52 -7.19 3.25 4.31
C THR A 52 -8.58 2.89 3.76
N MET A 53 -8.67 1.83 2.96
CA MET A 53 -9.98 1.25 2.64
C MET A 53 -10.58 0.59 3.88
N ILE A 54 -11.92 0.49 3.90
CA ILE A 54 -12.64 -0.29 4.90
C ILE A 54 -12.49 -1.76 4.54
N VAL A 55 -12.07 -2.58 5.51
CA VAL A 55 -11.94 -4.03 5.32
C VAL A 55 -12.90 -4.74 6.27
N THR A 56 -13.60 -5.76 5.75
CA THR A 56 -14.53 -6.62 6.50
C THR A 56 -13.99 -8.03 6.58
N THR A 57 -13.62 -8.48 7.78
CA THR A 57 -12.90 -9.73 8.01
C THR A 57 -13.46 -10.49 9.22
N VAL A 58 -12.92 -11.67 9.51
CA VAL A 58 -13.41 -12.52 10.60
C VAL A 58 -12.76 -12.15 11.94
N GLN A 59 -11.62 -11.45 11.93
CA GLN A 59 -10.85 -11.03 13.10
C GLN A 59 -10.05 -9.76 12.82
N ALA A 60 -9.59 -9.08 13.87
CA ALA A 60 -8.74 -7.91 13.76
C ALA A 60 -7.45 -8.22 12.98
N GLU A 61 -7.01 -7.25 12.18
CA GLU A 61 -5.93 -7.42 11.20
C GLU A 61 -4.70 -6.58 11.54
N SER A 62 -3.56 -6.92 10.95
CA SER A 62 -2.35 -6.12 11.06
C SER A 62 -2.13 -5.28 9.81
N LEU A 63 -1.65 -4.05 10.03
CA LEU A 63 -1.29 -3.10 8.98
C LEU A 63 0.24 -3.01 8.90
N GLU A 64 0.77 -3.17 7.69
CA GLU A 64 2.16 -2.91 7.35
C GLU A 64 2.25 -1.69 6.43
N LEU A 65 3.16 -0.77 6.75
CA LEU A 65 3.46 0.37 5.89
C LEU A 65 4.49 -0.05 4.85
N ILE A 66 4.16 0.11 3.57
CA ILE A 66 5.11 -0.14 2.49
C ILE A 66 5.87 1.17 2.27
N ASN A 67 7.20 1.12 2.33
CA ASN A 67 7.99 2.23 1.80
C ASN A 67 8.15 1.99 0.29
N ASP A 68 7.33 2.65 -0.52
CA ASP A 68 7.65 2.85 -1.93
C ASP A 68 8.88 3.76 -2.00
N LYS A 69 10.07 3.18 -1.90
CA LYS A 69 11.24 3.86 -2.47
C LYS A 69 10.92 3.99 -3.97
N PRO A 70 10.98 5.19 -4.56
CA PRO A 70 10.82 5.32 -6.00
C PRO A 70 11.79 4.34 -6.66
N LYS A 71 11.26 3.45 -7.52
CA LYS A 71 12.10 2.54 -8.30
C LYS A 71 13.14 3.42 -9.00
N PRO A 72 14.45 3.13 -8.89
CA PRO A 72 15.46 3.93 -9.56
C PRO A 72 15.17 3.94 -11.05
N ILE A 73 15.05 5.14 -11.63
CA ILE A 73 14.89 5.31 -13.07
C ILE A 73 16.12 4.70 -13.74
N LYS A 74 15.92 3.75 -14.65
CA LYS A 74 17.02 3.15 -15.40
C LYS A 74 17.45 4.11 -16.51
N THR A 75 18.49 4.90 -16.26
CA THR A 75 19.12 5.74 -17.29
C THR A 75 19.96 4.86 -18.24
N ARG A 76 19.87 5.11 -19.55
CA ARG A 76 20.81 4.54 -20.53
C ARG A 76 21.59 5.69 -21.16
N THR A 77 22.92 5.65 -21.08
CA THR A 77 23.81 6.58 -21.78
C THR A 77 23.97 6.11 -23.22
N LEU A 78 23.59 6.96 -24.19
CA LEU A 78 23.85 6.70 -25.60
C LEU A 78 25.10 7.47 -26.04
N TYR A 79 25.98 6.79 -26.75
CA TYR A 79 27.13 7.39 -27.42
C TYR A 79 26.76 7.68 -28.86
N VAL A 80 26.69 8.96 -29.23
CA VAL A 80 26.41 9.39 -30.59
C VAL A 80 27.75 9.58 -31.32
N ALA A 81 27.90 8.97 -32.49
CA ALA A 81 29.11 9.16 -33.29
C ALA A 81 29.25 10.64 -33.72
N GLY A 82 30.26 11.34 -33.19
CA GLY A 82 30.57 12.73 -33.52
C GLY A 82 30.10 13.80 -32.53
N LYS A 83 29.53 13.44 -31.36
CA LYS A 83 29.25 14.40 -30.29
C LYS A 83 29.28 13.73 -28.91
N ASP A 84 29.45 14.53 -27.86
CA ASP A 84 29.49 14.06 -26.47
C ASP A 84 28.22 13.25 -26.10
N SER A 85 28.40 12.29 -25.19
CA SER A 85 27.36 11.37 -24.74
C SER A 85 26.10 12.08 -24.25
N VAL A 86 24.92 11.53 -24.55
CA VAL A 86 23.64 12.06 -24.09
C VAL A 86 23.01 11.09 -23.09
N GLU A 87 22.63 11.60 -21.92
CA GLU A 87 21.81 10.87 -20.95
C GLU A 87 20.34 10.96 -21.34
N LEU A 88 19.70 9.82 -21.58
CA LEU A 88 18.27 9.75 -21.86
C LEU A 88 17.53 9.07 -20.70
N PHE A 89 16.46 9.73 -20.24
CA PHE A 89 15.52 9.20 -19.26
C PHE A 89 14.41 8.44 -20.00
N PHE A 90 14.36 7.11 -19.83
CA PHE A 90 13.25 6.30 -20.32
C PHE A 90 12.33 5.96 -19.15
N GLU A 91 11.15 6.57 -19.10
CA GLU A 91 10.07 6.16 -18.20
C GLU A 91 9.22 5.12 -18.93
N TYR A 92 9.35 3.85 -18.57
CA TYR A 92 8.47 2.80 -19.05
C TYR A 92 7.21 2.82 -18.20
N ILE A 93 6.08 3.20 -18.81
CA ILE A 93 4.75 2.95 -18.27
C ILE A 93 4.43 1.51 -18.67
N ASP A 94 4.54 0.57 -17.72
CA ASP A 94 3.97 -0.77 -17.91
C ASP A 94 2.43 -0.63 -17.81
N ASP A 95 1.72 -0.97 -18.89
CA ASP A 95 0.25 -1.01 -18.99
C ASP A 95 -0.40 -2.00 -18.01
#